data_AF-A0A5T8BBK2-F1
#
_entry.id   AF-A0A5T8BBK2-F1
#
_cell.length_a   1.000
_cell.length_b   1.000
_cell.length_c   1.000
_cell.angle_alpha   90.00
_cell.angle_beta   90.00
_cell.angle_gamma   90.00
#
_symmetry.space_group_name_H-M   'P 1'
#
loop_
_entity.id
_entity.type
_entity.pdbx_description
1 polymer ?
#
loop_
_entity_poly.entity_id
_entity_poly.type
_entity_poly.pdbx_seq_one_letter_code
_entity_poly.pdbx_strand_id
1 'polypeptide(L)'
;MTGKQPDDPFVFSFSSIEDLARVMLAPNRLTIINTMAGAGAITIRELSRRVQRDFKSVYRDVQTMLNAGIIEHEGSKIIFPFDAVHFDFRIEHNSAA
;
A
#
# COMPACT_ATOMS: atom_id res chain seq x y z
N MET A 1 6.57 -32.51 12.22
CA MET A 1 5.71 -31.45 11.64
C MET A 1 6.64 -30.39 11.08
N THR A 2 7.10 -30.58 9.85
CA THR A 2 7.95 -29.62 9.13
C THR A 2 7.10 -28.40 8.81
N GLY A 3 7.37 -27.30 9.50
CA GLY A 3 6.77 -26.00 9.20
C GLY A 3 7.10 -25.66 7.75
N LYS A 4 6.07 -25.64 6.91
CA LYS A 4 6.15 -25.15 5.54
C LYS A 4 6.73 -23.73 5.64
N GLN A 5 7.92 -23.52 5.09
CA GLN A 5 8.49 -22.18 4.93
C GLN A 5 7.39 -21.33 4.26
N PRO A 6 6.98 -20.18 4.83
CA PRO A 6 5.90 -19.39 4.26
C PRO A 6 6.28 -19.10 2.82
N ASP A 7 5.31 -19.30 1.91
CA ASP A 7 5.43 -18.93 0.51
C ASP A 7 6.10 -17.54 0.43
N ASP A 8 7.16 -17.42 -0.38
CA ASP A 8 8.04 -16.24 -0.42
C ASP A 8 7.21 -14.95 -0.38
N PRO A 9 7.21 -14.21 0.75
CA PRO A 9 6.32 -13.07 0.89
C PRO A 9 6.65 -12.09 -0.22
N PHE A 10 5.64 -11.48 -0.82
CA PHE A 10 5.86 -10.40 -1.77
C PHE A 10 6.47 -9.21 -1.01
N VAL A 11 7.80 -9.14 -0.98
CA VAL A 11 8.55 -8.12 -0.23
C VAL A 11 8.76 -6.90 -1.13
N PHE A 12 8.15 -5.78 -0.74
CA PHE A 12 8.49 -4.48 -1.30
C PHE A 12 9.65 -3.84 -0.53
N SER A 13 10.77 -3.60 -1.21
CA SER A 13 11.92 -2.92 -0.65
C SER A 13 11.99 -1.47 -1.14
N PHE A 14 12.31 -0.54 -0.25
CA PHE A 14 12.49 0.87 -0.57
C PHE A 14 13.97 1.25 -0.44
N SER A 15 14.45 2.09 -1.37
CA SER A 15 15.86 2.51 -1.40
C SER A 15 16.22 3.49 -0.28
N SER A 16 15.24 4.19 0.31
CA SER A 16 15.44 5.05 1.48
C SER A 16 14.19 5.12 2.36
N ILE A 17 14.38 5.63 3.59
CA ILE A 17 13.26 5.92 4.49
C ILE A 17 12.37 7.05 3.97
N GLU A 18 12.92 7.99 3.18
CA GLU A 18 12.08 9.00 2.52
C GLU A 18 11.19 8.36 1.46
N ASP A 19 11.69 7.38 0.69
CA ASP A 19 10.88 6.64 -0.28
C ASP A 19 9.78 5.83 0.40
N LEU A 20 10.10 5.12 1.49
CA LEU A 20 9.10 4.45 2.31
C LEU A 20 8.06 5.44 2.86
N ALA A 21 8.52 6.57 3.40
CA ALA A 21 7.63 7.55 4.02
C ALA A 21 6.72 8.24 3.00
N ARG A 22 7.28 8.59 1.84
CA ARG A 22 6.57 9.19 0.71
C ARG A 22 5.55 8.22 0.11
N VAL A 23 5.92 6.96 -0.06
CA VAL A 23 5.08 5.98 -0.74
C VAL A 23 4.03 5.39 0.20
N MET A 24 4.43 4.91 1.38
CA MET A 24 3.61 4.11 2.28
C MET A 24 3.14 4.86 3.54
N LEU A 25 4.00 5.64 4.21
CA LEU A 25 3.65 6.22 5.53
C LEU A 25 2.84 7.51 5.49
N ALA A 26 2.56 8.07 4.31
CA ALA A 26 1.65 9.21 4.22
C ALA A 26 0.27 8.80 4.79
N PRO A 27 -0.27 9.47 5.83
CA PRO A 27 -1.48 9.03 6.54
C PRO A 27 -2.66 8.77 5.59
N ASN A 28 -2.79 9.62 4.59
CA ASN A 28 -3.79 9.55 3.53
C ASN A 28 -3.75 8.27 2.69
N ARG A 29 -2.57 7.68 2.52
CA ARG A 29 -2.33 6.48 1.70
C ARG A 29 -2.60 5.21 2.49
N LEU A 30 -2.18 5.18 3.75
CA LEU A 30 -2.57 4.09 4.67
C LEU A 30 -4.10 4.01 4.79
N THR A 31 -4.80 5.14 4.85
CA THR A 31 -6.27 5.16 4.84
C THR A 31 -6.86 4.53 3.57
N ILE A 32 -6.26 4.80 2.40
CA ILE A 32 -6.69 4.17 1.14
C ILE A 32 -6.49 2.65 1.19
N ILE A 33 -5.30 2.20 1.60
CA ILE A 33 -4.97 0.78 1.69
C ILE A 33 -5.93 0.07 2.66
N ASN A 34 -6.13 0.63 3.86
CA ASN A 34 -7.06 0.08 4.86
C ASN A 34 -8.52 0.04 4.36
N THR A 35 -8.91 1.00 3.51
CA THR A 35 -10.26 1.03 2.92
C THR A 35 -10.43 0.01 1.78
N MET A 36 -9.34 -0.31 1.07
CA MET A 36 -9.32 -1.29 -0.01
C MET A 36 -9.12 -2.73 0.47
N ALA A 37 -8.43 -2.91 1.60
CA ALA A 37 -8.20 -4.22 2.20
C ALA A 37 -9.54 -4.93 2.48
N GLY A 38 -9.73 -6.10 1.88
CA GLY A 38 -10.97 -6.90 2.00
C GLY A 38 -12.20 -6.32 1.28
N ALA A 39 -12.09 -5.20 0.56
CA ALA A 39 -13.22 -4.58 -0.14
C ALA A 39 -13.50 -5.16 -1.54
N GLY A 40 -12.56 -5.94 -2.10
CA GLY A 40 -12.56 -6.34 -3.50
C GLY A 40 -12.34 -5.13 -4.44
N ALA A 41 -12.57 -5.32 -5.75
CA ALA A 41 -12.42 -4.22 -6.70
C ALA A 41 -13.49 -3.14 -6.57
N ILE A 42 -13.01 -1.90 -6.50
CA ILE A 42 -13.81 -0.69 -6.38
C ILE A 42 -13.37 0.39 -7.38
N THR A 43 -14.25 1.34 -7.66
CA THR A 43 -13.88 2.48 -8.51
C THR A 43 -13.14 3.55 -7.70
N ILE A 44 -12.30 4.37 -8.34
CA ILE A 44 -11.63 5.51 -7.68
C ILE A 44 -12.66 6.49 -7.10
N ARG A 45 -13.82 6.66 -7.76
CA ARG A 45 -14.91 7.52 -7.26
C ARG A 45 -15.51 6.97 -5.98
N GLU A 46 -15.77 5.66 -5.93
CA GLU A 46 -16.25 5.00 -4.73
C GLU A 46 -15.24 5.11 -3.60
N LEU A 47 -13.96 4.83 -3.88
CA LEU A 47 -12.87 4.99 -2.93
C LEU A 47 -12.87 6.41 -2.33
N SER A 48 -12.97 7.45 -3.17
CA SER A 48 -12.98 8.85 -2.70
C SER A 48 -14.11 9.16 -1.72
N ARG A 49 -15.29 8.54 -1.90
CA ARG A 49 -16.41 8.68 -0.96
C ARG A 49 -16.13 7.93 0.35
N ARG A 50 -15.60 6.71 0.27
CA ARG A 50 -15.29 5.88 1.46
C ARG A 50 -14.24 6.55 2.36
N VAL A 51 -13.20 7.13 1.76
CA VAL A 51 -12.15 7.85 2.51
C VAL A 51 -12.50 9.31 2.84
N GLN A 52 -13.67 9.81 2.39
CA GLN A 52 -14.15 11.17 2.61
C GLN A 52 -13.14 12.26 2.15
N ARG A 53 -12.51 12.06 0.99
CA ARG A 53 -11.52 12.99 0.41
C ARG A 53 -11.91 13.40 -1.01
N ASP A 54 -11.35 14.50 -1.48
CA ASP A 54 -11.57 14.98 -2.83
C ASP A 54 -11.02 13.99 -3.88
N PHE A 55 -11.76 13.85 -4.98
CA PHE A 55 -11.42 12.90 -6.04
C PHE A 55 -10.02 13.13 -6.64
N LYS A 56 -9.58 14.38 -6.80
CA LYS A 56 -8.29 14.69 -7.44
C LYS A 56 -7.13 14.22 -6.58
N SER A 57 -7.19 14.43 -5.27
CA SER A 57 -6.16 13.96 -4.34
C SER A 57 -6.12 12.44 -4.28
N VAL A 58 -7.28 11.78 -4.18
CA VAL A 58 -7.36 10.32 -4.18
C VAL A 58 -6.85 9.73 -5.50
N TYR A 59 -7.17 10.35 -6.64
CA TYR A 59 -6.66 9.92 -7.94
C TYR A 59 -5.13 9.97 -8.00
N ARG A 60 -4.50 11.04 -7.51
CA ARG A 60 -3.02 11.14 -7.47
C ARG A 60 -2.38 10.09 -6.57
N ASP A 61 -3.00 9.83 -5.41
CA ASP A 61 -2.53 8.78 -4.50
C ASP A 61 -2.63 7.40 -5.17
N VAL A 62 -3.77 7.09 -5.80
CA VAL A 62 -4.00 5.85 -6.57
C VAL A 62 -2.97 5.69 -7.70
N GLN A 63 -2.71 6.74 -8.49
CA GLN A 63 -1.68 6.68 -9.54
C GLN A 63 -0.29 6.38 -8.98
N THR A 64 0.05 6.94 -7.82
CA THR A 64 1.33 6.65 -7.18
C THR A 64 1.42 5.19 -6.73
N MET A 65 0.33 4.65 -6.18
CA MET A 65 0.27 3.26 -5.72
C MET A 65 0.28 2.25 -6.88
N LEU A 66 -0.40 2.56 -7.99
CA LEU A 66 -0.36 1.77 -9.22
C LEU A 66 1.07 1.69 -9.78
N ASN A 67 1.75 2.83 -9.88
CA ASN A 67 3.14 2.88 -10.35
C ASN A 67 4.09 2.12 -9.42
N ALA A 68 3.78 2.10 -8.13
CA ALA A 68 4.53 1.36 -7.13
C ALA A 68 4.08 -0.10 -7.00
N GLY A 69 3.12 -0.60 -7.79
CA GLY A 69 2.66 -2.00 -7.72
C GLY A 69 1.95 -2.41 -6.42
N ILE A 70 1.47 -1.44 -5.63
CA ILE A 70 0.76 -1.69 -4.35
C ILE A 70 -0.72 -2.02 -4.60
N ILE A 71 -1.30 -1.43 -5.64
CA ILE A 71 -2.65 -1.72 -6.12
C ILE A 71 -2.58 -2.01 -7.60
N GLU A 72 -3.60 -2.71 -8.11
CA GLU A 72 -3.67 -3.14 -9.50
C GLU A 72 -4.98 -2.72 -10.14
N HIS A 73 -4.98 -2.70 -11.47
CA HIS A 73 -6.20 -2.52 -12.25
C HIS A 73 -6.95 -3.84 -12.39
N GLU A 74 -8.26 -3.81 -12.09
CA GLU A 74 -9.19 -4.89 -12.41
C GLU A 74 -10.28 -4.35 -13.34
N GLY A 75 -10.03 -4.43 -14.65
CA GLY A 75 -10.88 -3.82 -15.67
C GLY A 75 -10.96 -2.29 -15.50
N SER A 76 -12.17 -1.77 -15.23
CA SER A 76 -12.41 -0.34 -14.98
C SER A 76 -12.26 0.08 -13.51
N LYS A 77 -11.88 -0.86 -12.65
CA LYS A 77 -11.74 -0.70 -11.20
C LYS A 77 -10.29 -0.84 -10.76
N ILE A 78 -10.06 -0.60 -9.48
CA ILE A 78 -8.79 -0.86 -8.78
C ILE A 78 -9.03 -1.87 -7.67
N ILE A 79 -8.04 -2.73 -7.44
CA ILE A 79 -8.04 -3.72 -6.37
C ILE A 79 -6.72 -3.65 -5.60
N PHE A 80 -6.81 -3.93 -4.30
CA PHE A 80 -5.64 -4.23 -3.49
C PHE A 80 -5.49 -5.76 -3.48
N PRO A 81 -4.49 -6.33 -4.17
CA PRO A 81 -4.47 -7.75 -4.52
C PRO A 81 -3.97 -8.66 -3.37
N PHE A 82 -3.66 -8.09 -2.21
CA PHE A 82 -3.10 -8.83 -1.08
C PHE A 82 -4.13 -9.02 0.03
N ASP A 83 -4.04 -10.16 0.72
CA ASP A 83 -4.94 -10.50 1.84
C ASP A 83 -4.64 -9.72 3.12
N ALA A 84 -3.38 -9.29 3.30
CA ALA A 84 -2.94 -8.57 4.48
C ALA A 84 -1.77 -7.62 4.15
N VAL A 85 -1.67 -6.55 4.94
CA VAL A 85 -0.49 -5.67 4.96
C VAL A 85 0.16 -5.80 6.31
N HIS A 86 1.43 -6.21 6.30
CA HIS A 86 2.26 -6.24 7.49
C HIS A 86 3.33 -5.17 7.37
N PHE A 87 3.46 -4.34 8.39
CA PHE A 87 4.54 -3.36 8.48
C PHE A 87 5.51 -3.79 9.59
N ASP A 88 6.73 -4.14 9.20
CA ASP A 88 7.85 -4.29 10.13
C ASP A 88 8.78 -3.09 9.97
N PHE A 89 9.09 -2.42 11.08
CA PHE A 89 10.05 -1.33 11.10
C PHE A 89 11.19 -1.69 12.03
N ARG A 90 12.41 -1.67 11.48
CA ARG A 90 13.63 -1.84 12.24
C ARG A 90 14.56 -0.67 11.94
N ILE A 91 14.74 0.19 12.94
CA ILE A 91 15.68 1.30 12.87
C ILE A 91 16.95 0.85 13.58
N GLU A 92 18.03 0.66 12.82
CA GLU A 92 19.34 0.36 13.37
C GLU A 92 20.23 1.61 13.27
N HIS A 93 20.77 2.03 14.41
CA HIS A 93 21.81 3.03 14.44
C HIS A 93 23.15 2.30 14.47
N ASN A 94 23.85 2.23 13.34
CA ASN A 94 25.27 1.92 13.38
C ASN A 94 26.01 3.19 13.80
N SER A 95 26.19 3.37 15.11
CA SER A 95 27.14 4.34 15.62
C SER A 95 28.55 3.89 15.22
N ALA A 96 29.03 4.36 14.07
CA ALA A 96 30.46 4.46 13.85
C ALA A 96 31.00 5.46 14.89
N ALA A 97 31.66 4.92 15.91
CA ALA A 97 32.53 5.68 16.80
C ALA A 97 33.73 6.24 16.03
#